data_AF-A0A090MHJ5-F1
#
_entry.id   AF-A0A090MHJ5-F1
#
_cell.length_a   1.000
_cell.length_b   1.000
_cell.length_c   1.000
_cell.angle_alpha   90.00
_cell.angle_beta   90.00
_cell.angle_gamma   90.00
#
_symmetry.space_group_name_H-M   'P 1'
#
loop_
_entity.id
_entity.type
_entity.pdbx_description
1 polymer ?
#
loop_
_entity_poly.entity_id
_entity_poly.type
_entity_poly.pdbx_seq_one_letter_code
_entity_poly.pdbx_strand_id
1 'polypeptide(L)'
;MSDNPSPTAPGPNLPIQPTVPPGVQQDLLERLLGTRTRDLAAVEAAHRDLIAANPDLHRRLLSYLAASEPDSPLLSVGLAVLATGPDKQGRRFVARLLETLPVVAVADTVDYIQGWYVDRTHTRRERRRFRDEMTPAYEATADAVRREVEQQAGPAPQNYRGGEILVTIGQFDKVQQVLDYLQLPYQTIPCDMVEKLPLRADQVLIVNCPGQFDTAGLEKVRLFVAGGGTLVTTDWALQTTVQQAFSGTVEYNGRSTADDVVPVSWVHPDSPYTRGVETPGQTISWWLEGASYPIRILNDRVTVLVRSDEMGKRYGEDPLVVTFGYGEGRVFHLTSHYYLQRSQGDKTAKAVDKATGMSEAQAAAAYSSMRLLANILYESRRLCGV
;
A
#
# COMPACT_ATOMS: atom_id res chain seq x y z
N MET A 1 30.28 -70.65 16.04
CA MET A 1 29.33 -70.36 17.14
C MET A 1 30.04 -69.40 18.07
N SER A 2 29.69 -68.14 18.27
CA SER A 2 28.68 -67.26 17.66
C SER A 2 29.00 -65.90 18.27
N ASP A 3 29.35 -64.92 17.44
CA ASP A 3 29.68 -63.55 17.86
C ASP A 3 28.42 -62.85 18.38
N ASN A 4 28.53 -62.23 19.56
CA ASN A 4 27.52 -61.30 20.08
C ASN A 4 27.81 -59.88 19.55
N PRO A 5 26.86 -59.20 18.89
CA PRO A 5 27.04 -57.81 18.53
C PRO A 5 26.70 -56.88 19.70
N SER A 6 27.54 -55.87 19.89
CA SER A 6 27.33 -54.73 20.79
C SER A 6 26.08 -53.91 20.42
N PRO A 7 25.42 -53.25 21.40
CA PRO A 7 24.19 -52.49 21.16
C PRO A 7 24.48 -51.23 20.34
N THR A 8 23.84 -51.13 19.19
CA THR A 8 23.78 -49.91 18.37
C THR A 8 23.08 -48.78 19.12
N ALA A 9 23.71 -47.62 19.15
CA ALA A 9 23.13 -46.37 19.64
C ALA A 9 21.82 -46.03 18.89
N PRO A 10 20.80 -45.47 19.56
CA PRO A 10 19.58 -45.05 18.88
C PRO A 10 19.88 -43.86 17.95
N GLY A 11 19.52 -44.01 16.67
CA GLY A 11 19.60 -42.94 15.68
C GLY A 11 18.68 -41.76 16.00
N PRO A 12 18.82 -40.64 15.27
CA PRO A 12 18.01 -39.44 15.52
C PRO A 12 16.52 -39.75 15.30
N ASN A 13 15.70 -39.43 16.30
CA ASN A 13 14.24 -39.50 16.22
C ASN A 13 13.75 -38.67 15.02
N LEU A 14 13.26 -39.34 13.98
CA LEU A 14 12.44 -38.70 12.97
C LEU A 14 11.13 -38.23 13.62
N PRO A 15 10.62 -37.03 13.29
CA PRO A 15 9.37 -36.52 13.85
C PRO A 15 8.20 -37.43 13.43
N ILE A 16 7.38 -37.80 14.41
CA ILE A 16 6.19 -38.62 14.26
C ILE A 16 5.25 -37.94 13.25
N GLN A 17 4.96 -38.60 12.13
CA GLN A 17 3.88 -38.16 11.23
C GLN A 17 2.57 -38.11 12.03
N PRO A 18 1.84 -36.99 12.00
CA PRO A 18 0.58 -36.90 12.73
C PRO A 18 -0.40 -37.95 12.17
N THR A 19 -0.77 -38.92 13.00
CA THR A 19 -1.89 -39.82 12.70
C THR A 19 -3.20 -39.08 12.97
N VAL A 20 -3.96 -38.92 11.91
CA VAL A 20 -5.17 -38.10 11.82
C VAL A 20 -6.40 -39.03 11.95
N PRO A 21 -7.28 -38.86 12.95
CA PRO A 21 -8.49 -39.68 13.05
C PRO A 21 -9.42 -39.59 11.82
N PRO A 22 -10.06 -40.70 11.40
CA PRO A 22 -10.43 -40.92 9.99
C PRO A 22 -11.67 -40.16 9.46
N GLY A 23 -12.40 -39.42 10.31
CA GLY A 23 -13.76 -38.98 9.96
C GLY A 23 -13.98 -37.50 9.63
N VAL A 24 -13.08 -36.60 10.07
CA VAL A 24 -13.33 -35.13 10.00
C VAL A 24 -12.09 -34.35 9.51
N GLN A 25 -10.94 -34.99 9.38
CA GLN A 25 -9.66 -34.29 9.28
C GLN A 25 -8.90 -34.55 7.97
N GLN A 26 -9.20 -35.65 7.26
CA GLN A 26 -8.51 -35.97 6.00
C GLN A 26 -8.92 -35.03 4.87
N ASP A 27 -10.21 -34.72 4.75
CA ASP A 27 -10.76 -33.82 3.73
C ASP A 27 -10.27 -32.36 3.90
N LEU A 28 -10.06 -31.92 5.15
CA LEU A 28 -9.56 -30.59 5.47
C LEU A 28 -8.04 -30.46 5.23
N LEU A 29 -7.28 -31.53 5.52
CA LEU A 29 -5.86 -31.62 5.20
C LEU A 29 -5.63 -31.78 3.69
N GLU A 30 -6.44 -32.57 2.99
CA GLU A 30 -6.40 -32.69 1.52
C GLU A 30 -6.79 -31.37 0.85
N ARG A 31 -7.69 -30.57 1.45
CA ARG A 31 -7.95 -29.19 1.01
C ARG A 31 -6.76 -28.26 1.24
N LEU A 32 -6.13 -28.29 2.41
CA LEU A 32 -4.95 -27.46 2.72
C LEU A 32 -3.71 -27.83 1.88
N LEU A 33 -3.49 -29.13 1.66
CA LEU A 33 -2.37 -29.66 0.89
C LEU A 33 -2.65 -29.67 -0.63
N GLY A 34 -3.93 -29.72 -1.02
CA GLY A 34 -4.39 -29.73 -2.41
C GLY A 34 -4.72 -28.35 -2.97
N THR A 35 -4.87 -27.31 -2.12
CA THR A 35 -4.93 -25.93 -2.59
C THR A 35 -3.62 -25.57 -3.26
N ARG A 36 -3.67 -25.31 -4.58
CA ARG A 36 -2.55 -24.65 -5.28
C ARG A 36 -2.27 -23.35 -4.53
N THR A 37 -1.00 -23.12 -4.16
CA THR A 37 -0.46 -22.01 -3.35
C THR A 37 -0.79 -20.57 -3.83
N ARG A 38 -1.64 -20.42 -4.83
CA ARG A 38 -2.05 -19.15 -5.45
C ARG A 38 -3.34 -18.56 -4.88
N ASP A 39 -4.14 -19.33 -4.14
CA ASP A 39 -5.35 -18.81 -3.47
C ASP A 39 -5.14 -18.72 -1.95
N LEU A 40 -4.49 -17.63 -1.53
CA LEU A 40 -4.17 -17.37 -0.12
C LEU A 40 -5.44 -17.21 0.74
N ALA A 41 -6.57 -16.78 0.17
CA ALA A 41 -7.83 -16.61 0.89
C ALA A 41 -8.45 -17.96 1.25
N ALA A 42 -8.40 -18.94 0.33
CA ALA A 42 -8.84 -20.30 0.60
C ALA A 42 -7.97 -21.01 1.65
N VAL A 43 -6.65 -20.83 1.55
CA VAL A 43 -5.68 -21.35 2.55
C VAL A 43 -5.97 -20.75 3.94
N GLU A 44 -6.23 -19.45 4.00
CA GLU A 44 -6.55 -18.78 5.25
C GLU A 44 -7.86 -19.30 5.88
N ALA A 45 -8.92 -19.45 5.08
CA ALA A 45 -10.20 -20.00 5.55
C ALA A 45 -10.02 -21.41 6.11
N ALA A 46 -9.25 -22.25 5.41
CA ALA A 46 -8.98 -23.61 5.85
C ALA A 46 -8.17 -23.67 7.16
N HIS A 47 -7.22 -22.76 7.38
CA HIS A 47 -6.55 -22.66 8.68
C HIS A 47 -7.50 -22.25 9.80
N ARG A 48 -8.45 -21.34 9.56
CA ARG A 48 -9.44 -20.95 10.58
C ARG A 48 -10.39 -22.10 10.91
N ASP A 49 -10.86 -22.80 9.89
CA ASP A 49 -11.71 -23.97 10.06
C ASP A 49 -10.98 -25.06 10.86
N LEU A 50 -9.69 -25.26 10.59
CA LEU A 50 -8.87 -26.21 11.33
C LEU A 50 -8.64 -25.77 12.78
N ILE A 51 -8.40 -24.49 13.04
CA ILE A 51 -8.27 -23.96 14.41
C ILE A 51 -9.59 -24.13 15.18
N ALA A 52 -10.74 -23.86 14.53
CA ALA A 52 -12.05 -23.99 15.14
C ALA A 52 -12.41 -25.46 15.44
N ALA A 53 -12.02 -26.37 14.55
CA ALA A 53 -12.30 -27.81 14.69
C ALA A 53 -11.32 -28.51 15.65
N ASN A 54 -10.01 -28.24 15.53
CA ASN A 54 -8.97 -28.88 16.34
C ASN A 54 -7.68 -28.03 16.40
N PRO A 55 -7.54 -27.15 17.42
CA PRO A 55 -6.39 -26.25 17.53
C PRO A 55 -5.07 -26.98 17.82
N ASP A 56 -5.10 -28.16 18.45
CA ASP A 56 -3.90 -28.97 18.67
C ASP A 56 -3.39 -29.61 17.37
N LEU A 57 -4.30 -30.07 16.51
CA LEU A 57 -3.95 -30.57 15.19
C LEU A 57 -3.36 -29.47 14.32
N HIS A 58 -3.94 -28.26 14.37
CA HIS A 58 -3.39 -27.09 13.67
C HIS A 58 -1.94 -26.80 14.07
N ARG A 59 -1.65 -26.77 15.38
CA ARG A 59 -0.28 -26.56 15.87
C ARG A 59 0.69 -27.67 15.45
N ARG A 60 0.23 -28.93 15.44
CA ARG A 60 1.04 -30.06 14.94
C ARG A 60 1.34 -29.92 13.44
N LEU A 61 0.35 -29.51 12.64
CA LEU A 61 0.55 -29.22 11.22
C LEU A 61 1.59 -28.13 11.00
N LEU A 62 1.53 -27.01 11.73
CA LEU A 62 2.52 -25.95 11.60
C LEU A 62 3.91 -26.36 12.08
N SER A 63 3.99 -27.19 13.13
CA SER A 63 5.28 -27.74 13.57
C SER A 63 5.89 -28.67 12.51
N TYR A 64 5.05 -29.46 11.83
CA TYR A 64 5.47 -30.29 10.72
C TYR A 64 5.97 -29.44 9.55
N LEU A 65 5.18 -28.46 9.10
CA LEU A 65 5.56 -27.56 8.02
C LEU A 65 6.84 -26.78 8.35
N ALA A 66 7.01 -26.30 9.58
CA ALA A 66 8.25 -25.66 10.02
C ALA A 66 9.49 -26.57 9.90
N ALA A 67 9.34 -27.88 10.11
CA ALA A 67 10.43 -28.84 10.03
C ALA A 67 10.69 -29.35 8.60
N SER A 68 9.64 -29.51 7.79
CA SER A 68 9.73 -30.12 6.46
C SER A 68 9.80 -29.12 5.31
N GLU A 69 9.10 -28.00 5.44
CA GLU A 69 8.90 -26.99 4.40
C GLU A 69 8.86 -25.57 5.02
N PRO A 70 9.98 -25.09 5.60
CA PRO A 70 10.01 -23.80 6.32
C PRO A 70 9.66 -22.59 5.44
N ASP A 71 9.79 -22.71 4.12
CA ASP A 71 9.47 -21.64 3.16
C ASP A 71 8.04 -21.79 2.57
N SER A 72 7.22 -22.68 3.12
CA SER A 72 5.87 -22.95 2.61
C SER A 72 4.92 -21.78 2.91
N PRO A 73 4.17 -21.27 1.90
CA PRO A 73 3.11 -20.29 2.15
C PRO A 73 2.05 -20.77 3.14
N LEU A 74 1.82 -22.09 3.26
CA LEU A 74 0.93 -22.68 4.25
C LEU A 74 1.43 -22.43 5.69
N LEU A 75 2.75 -22.45 5.89
CA LEU A 75 3.35 -22.13 7.17
C LEU A 75 3.16 -20.66 7.51
N SER A 76 3.53 -19.75 6.59
CA SER A 76 3.44 -18.30 6.81
C SER A 76 1.99 -17.85 7.07
N VAL A 77 1.03 -18.34 6.28
CA VAL A 77 -0.39 -18.03 6.45
C VAL A 77 -0.91 -18.61 7.77
N GLY A 78 -0.59 -19.86 8.08
CA GLY A 78 -1.07 -20.51 9.30
C GLY A 78 -0.51 -19.90 10.58
N LEU A 79 0.76 -19.49 10.58
CA LEU A 79 1.38 -18.73 11.67
C LEU A 79 0.68 -17.37 11.85
N ALA A 80 0.35 -16.69 10.75
CA ALA A 80 -0.36 -15.42 10.81
C ALA A 80 -1.78 -15.53 11.35
N VAL A 81 -2.53 -16.56 10.95
CA VAL A 81 -3.88 -16.80 11.49
C VAL A 81 -3.83 -17.03 13.01
N LEU A 82 -2.85 -17.77 13.53
CA LEU A 82 -2.68 -17.95 14.98
C LEU A 82 -2.20 -16.69 15.70
N ALA A 83 -1.23 -15.97 15.11
CA ALA A 83 -0.61 -14.79 15.71
C ALA A 83 -1.63 -13.68 15.96
N THR A 84 -2.64 -13.60 15.11
CA THR A 84 -3.62 -12.51 15.07
C THR A 84 -5.02 -12.93 15.51
N GLY A 85 -5.28 -14.23 15.56
CA GLY A 85 -6.52 -14.82 16.05
C GLY A 85 -6.71 -14.69 17.57
N PRO A 86 -7.92 -15.02 18.09
CA PRO A 86 -8.24 -14.88 19.51
C PRO A 86 -7.51 -15.90 20.42
N ASP A 87 -6.97 -16.99 19.87
CA ASP A 87 -6.30 -18.07 20.63
C ASP A 87 -4.98 -17.60 21.28
N LYS A 88 -5.03 -17.37 22.61
CA LYS A 88 -3.88 -17.00 23.44
C LYS A 88 -2.77 -18.07 23.43
N GLN A 89 -3.14 -19.36 23.38
CA GLN A 89 -2.15 -20.44 23.34
C GLN A 89 -1.49 -20.52 21.97
N GLY A 90 -2.26 -20.30 20.91
CA GLY A 90 -1.79 -20.11 19.54
C GLY A 90 -0.72 -19.03 19.42
N ARG A 91 -0.94 -17.83 19.97
CA ARG A 91 0.05 -16.75 19.94
C ARG A 91 1.37 -17.10 20.64
N ARG A 92 1.31 -17.78 21.79
CA ARG A 92 2.50 -18.27 22.50
C ARG A 92 3.21 -19.40 21.74
N PHE A 93 2.47 -20.20 20.98
CA PHE A 93 3.03 -21.21 20.10
C PHE A 93 3.80 -20.56 18.94
N VAL A 94 3.22 -19.55 18.28
CA VAL A 94 3.90 -18.81 17.19
C VAL A 94 5.21 -18.21 17.68
N ALA A 95 5.22 -17.51 18.82
CA ALA A 95 6.43 -16.91 19.38
C ALA A 95 7.57 -17.92 19.56
N ARG A 96 7.27 -19.12 20.08
CA ARG A 96 8.26 -20.19 20.26
C ARG A 96 8.69 -20.83 18.95
N LEU A 97 7.79 -20.95 17.99
CA LEU A 97 8.10 -21.60 16.72
C LEU A 97 8.98 -20.68 15.84
N LEU A 98 8.76 -19.37 15.87
CA LEU A 98 9.60 -18.39 15.17
C LEU A 98 11.07 -18.43 15.62
N GLU A 99 11.34 -18.74 16.90
CA GLU A 99 12.71 -18.91 17.42
C GLU A 99 13.45 -20.09 16.80
N THR A 100 12.74 -21.04 16.21
CA THR A 100 13.31 -22.26 15.61
C THR A 100 13.42 -22.23 14.09
N LEU A 101 12.86 -21.20 13.45
CA LEU A 101 12.84 -21.10 12.00
C LEU A 101 14.10 -20.41 11.44
N PRO A 102 14.51 -20.74 10.21
CA PRO A 102 15.55 -19.99 9.51
C PRO A 102 15.16 -18.50 9.41
N VAL A 103 16.16 -17.62 9.49
CA VAL A 103 15.95 -16.15 9.47
C VAL A 103 15.12 -15.70 8.25
N VAL A 104 15.30 -16.35 7.09
CA VAL A 104 14.54 -16.07 5.86
C VAL A 104 13.05 -16.40 6.03
N ALA A 105 12.73 -17.58 6.56
CA ALA A 105 11.35 -18.00 6.83
C ALA A 105 10.67 -17.12 7.91
N VAL A 106 11.45 -16.67 8.90
CA VAL A 106 10.99 -15.70 9.91
C VAL A 106 10.66 -14.35 9.26
N ALA A 107 11.52 -13.85 8.37
CA ALA A 107 11.29 -12.59 7.66
C ALA A 107 10.02 -12.65 6.81
N ASP A 108 9.83 -13.69 5.99
CA ASP A 108 8.62 -13.86 5.17
C ASP A 108 7.34 -13.97 6.01
N THR A 109 7.42 -14.69 7.14
CA THR A 109 6.30 -14.82 8.08
C THR A 109 5.99 -13.51 8.79
N VAL A 110 7.01 -12.76 9.21
CA VAL A 110 6.86 -11.46 9.87
C VAL A 110 6.31 -10.43 8.89
N ASP A 111 6.80 -10.39 7.66
CA ASP A 111 6.30 -9.52 6.60
C ASP A 111 4.83 -9.84 6.27
N TYR A 112 4.48 -11.13 6.19
CA TYR A 112 3.09 -11.55 6.01
C TYR A 112 2.21 -11.20 7.22
N ILE A 113 2.68 -11.42 8.46
CA ILE A 113 1.94 -11.07 9.69
C ILE A 113 1.75 -9.55 9.82
N GLN A 114 2.79 -8.76 9.57
CA GLN A 114 2.74 -7.31 9.63
C GLN A 114 1.87 -6.76 8.51
N GLY A 115 2.03 -7.24 7.28
CA GLY A 115 1.13 -6.89 6.16
C GLY A 115 -0.33 -7.23 6.46
N TRP A 116 -0.61 -8.44 6.98
CA TRP A 116 -1.95 -8.90 7.31
C TRP A 116 -2.57 -8.16 8.50
N TYR A 117 -1.80 -7.88 9.57
CA TYR A 117 -2.31 -7.24 10.79
C TYR A 117 -2.68 -5.77 10.55
N VAL A 118 -1.85 -5.04 9.80
CA VAL A 118 -2.12 -3.65 9.46
C VAL A 118 -3.28 -3.55 8.46
N ASP A 119 -3.38 -4.46 7.48
CA ASP A 119 -4.45 -4.48 6.46
C ASP A 119 -5.87 -4.84 6.98
N ARG A 120 -6.01 -5.54 8.11
CA ARG A 120 -7.36 -5.92 8.62
C ARG A 120 -7.84 -5.18 9.84
N THR A 121 -6.96 -4.81 10.76
CA THR A 121 -7.38 -4.15 12.00
C THR A 121 -7.44 -2.64 11.86
N HIS A 122 -6.55 -2.06 11.05
CA HIS A 122 -6.50 -0.62 10.80
C HIS A 122 -7.50 -0.24 9.71
N THR A 123 -7.46 -0.92 8.56
CA THR A 123 -8.29 -0.60 7.39
C THR A 123 -9.78 -0.75 7.67
N ARG A 124 -10.24 -1.81 8.37
CA ARG A 124 -11.67 -1.94 8.73
C ARG A 124 -12.16 -0.94 9.78
N ARG A 125 -11.30 -0.52 10.72
CA ARG A 125 -11.66 0.48 11.73
C ARG A 125 -11.62 1.90 11.17
N GLU A 126 -10.65 2.23 10.33
CA GLU A 126 -10.60 3.51 9.61
C GLU A 126 -11.75 3.61 8.59
N ARG A 127 -12.00 2.57 7.77
CA ARG A 127 -13.13 2.50 6.81
C ARG A 127 -14.50 2.80 7.43
N ARG A 128 -14.74 2.34 8.67
CA ARG A 128 -16.01 2.61 9.38
C ARG A 128 -16.07 3.99 10.03
N ARG A 129 -14.92 4.58 10.33
CA ARG A 129 -14.81 5.85 11.06
C ARG A 129 -14.88 7.06 10.14
N PHE A 130 -14.51 6.91 8.87
CA PHE A 130 -14.36 8.00 7.91
C PHE A 130 -15.17 7.77 6.62
N ARG A 131 -16.46 7.47 6.75
CA ARG A 131 -17.37 7.70 5.62
C ARG A 131 -17.62 9.20 5.58
N ASP A 132 -16.88 9.90 4.74
CA ASP A 132 -16.93 11.35 4.63
C ASP A 132 -17.59 11.82 3.33
N GLU A 133 -17.63 13.14 3.15
CA GLU A 133 -18.32 13.82 2.05
C GLU A 133 -17.87 13.39 0.67
N MET A 134 -16.61 12.95 0.51
CA MET A 134 -16.04 12.63 -0.80
C MET A 134 -16.19 11.17 -1.20
N THR A 135 -16.57 10.30 -0.27
CA THR A 135 -16.84 8.87 -0.54
C THR A 135 -17.69 8.64 -1.80
N PRO A 136 -18.85 9.31 -2.00
CA PRO A 136 -19.67 9.10 -3.20
C PRO A 136 -18.96 9.47 -4.51
N ALA A 137 -18.05 10.46 -4.49
CA ALA A 137 -17.32 10.90 -5.68
C ALA A 137 -16.28 9.89 -6.14
N TYR A 138 -15.53 9.33 -5.20
CA TYR A 138 -14.62 8.23 -5.52
C TYR A 138 -15.37 6.99 -5.98
N GLU A 139 -16.48 6.63 -5.32
CA GLU A 139 -17.32 5.49 -5.73
C GLU A 139 -17.85 5.66 -7.16
N ALA A 140 -18.36 6.85 -7.51
CA ALA A 140 -18.95 7.12 -8.81
C ALA A 140 -17.92 7.12 -9.95
N THR A 141 -16.65 7.44 -9.67
CA THR A 141 -15.61 7.65 -10.70
C THR A 141 -14.66 6.47 -10.84
N ALA A 142 -14.53 5.64 -9.81
CA ALA A 142 -13.60 4.51 -9.78
C ALA A 142 -13.76 3.57 -10.97
N ASP A 143 -15.00 3.20 -11.31
CA ASP A 143 -15.30 2.27 -12.41
C ASP A 143 -14.89 2.82 -13.78
N ALA A 144 -14.97 4.13 -13.98
CA ALA A 144 -14.48 4.78 -15.20
C ALA A 144 -12.96 4.73 -15.26
N VAL A 145 -12.29 5.17 -14.18
CA VAL A 145 -10.82 5.19 -14.10
C VAL A 145 -10.24 3.79 -14.34
N ARG A 146 -10.76 2.75 -13.66
CA ARG A 146 -10.27 1.38 -13.82
C ARG A 146 -10.39 0.88 -15.26
N ARG A 147 -11.56 1.07 -15.89
CA ARG A 147 -11.79 0.64 -17.30
C ARG A 147 -10.86 1.34 -18.28
N GLU A 148 -10.67 2.64 -18.14
CA GLU A 148 -9.82 3.42 -19.05
C GLU A 148 -8.33 3.13 -18.84
N VAL A 149 -7.93 2.84 -17.61
CA VAL A 149 -6.58 2.36 -17.29
C VAL A 149 -6.35 1.02 -17.99
N GLU A 150 -7.28 0.08 -17.86
CA GLU A 150 -7.19 -1.24 -18.49
C GLU A 150 -7.11 -1.15 -20.02
N GLN A 151 -7.86 -0.23 -20.62
CA GLN A 151 -7.76 0.02 -22.06
C GLN A 151 -6.41 0.61 -22.46
N GLN A 152 -5.84 1.51 -21.65
CA GLN A 152 -4.56 2.16 -21.96
C GLN A 152 -3.35 1.26 -21.69
N ALA A 153 -3.37 0.48 -20.60
CA ALA A 153 -2.26 -0.35 -20.15
C ALA A 153 -2.35 -1.81 -20.63
N GLY A 154 -3.45 -2.22 -21.27
CA GLY A 154 -3.73 -3.60 -21.67
C GLY A 154 -4.37 -4.43 -20.53
N PRO A 155 -4.73 -5.71 -20.76
CA PRO A 155 -5.50 -6.54 -19.81
C PRO A 155 -4.75 -7.01 -18.55
N ALA A 156 -3.51 -6.57 -18.32
CA ALA A 156 -2.68 -6.95 -17.18
C ALA A 156 -2.68 -6.02 -15.93
N PRO A 157 -3.46 -4.92 -15.78
CA PRO A 157 -3.21 -3.91 -14.76
C PRO A 157 -3.81 -4.25 -13.39
N GLN A 158 -4.38 -5.46 -13.24
CA GLN A 158 -4.96 -5.95 -11.99
C GLN A 158 -4.05 -6.93 -11.22
N ASN A 159 -2.82 -7.18 -11.69
CA ASN A 159 -1.88 -8.09 -11.03
C ASN A 159 -0.89 -7.37 -10.10
N TYR A 160 -1.30 -6.30 -9.41
CA TYR A 160 -0.51 -5.84 -8.28
C TYR A 160 -0.51 -6.95 -7.24
N ARG A 161 0.68 -7.38 -6.82
CA ARG A 161 0.81 -8.34 -5.72
C ARG A 161 0.85 -7.58 -4.41
N GLY A 162 0.42 -8.24 -3.32
CA GLY A 162 0.61 -7.71 -1.98
C GLY A 162 2.08 -7.33 -1.77
N GLY A 163 2.32 -6.11 -1.31
CA GLY A 163 3.68 -5.59 -1.08
C GLY A 163 4.36 -4.95 -2.29
N GLU A 164 3.68 -4.68 -3.41
CA GLU A 164 4.21 -3.82 -4.48
C GLU A 164 3.94 -2.32 -4.21
N ILE A 165 2.79 -2.02 -3.59
CA ILE A 165 2.44 -0.67 -3.13
C ILE A 165 2.53 -0.65 -1.61
N LEU A 166 3.43 0.16 -1.08
CA LEU A 166 3.59 0.40 0.34
C LEU A 166 3.05 1.80 0.66
N VAL A 167 2.28 1.93 1.73
CA VAL A 167 1.66 3.21 2.12
C VAL A 167 1.98 3.52 3.56
N THR A 168 2.65 4.63 3.83
CA THR A 168 2.80 5.06 5.21
C THR A 168 1.50 5.60 5.78
N ILE A 169 1.23 5.29 7.04
CA ILE A 169 0.04 5.80 7.72
C ILE A 169 0.28 7.29 8.00
N GLY A 170 -0.58 8.14 7.43
CA GLY A 170 -0.60 9.57 7.67
C GLY A 170 -1.79 10.02 8.51
N GLN A 171 -1.70 11.25 8.99
CA GLN A 171 -2.75 11.90 9.78
C GLN A 171 -3.81 12.55 8.89
N PHE A 172 -3.38 13.15 7.77
CA PHE A 172 -4.22 14.05 6.97
C PHE A 172 -4.65 13.40 5.65
N ASP A 173 -3.71 12.82 4.90
CA ASP A 173 -4.04 12.10 3.68
C ASP A 173 -4.43 10.64 3.95
N LYS A 174 -5.31 10.13 3.08
CA LYS A 174 -5.89 8.79 3.15
C LYS A 174 -5.88 8.11 1.78
N VAL A 175 -4.72 8.09 1.13
CA VAL A 175 -4.57 7.48 -0.20
C VAL A 175 -5.05 6.02 -0.25
N GLN A 176 -5.04 5.31 0.88
CA GLN A 176 -5.54 3.95 1.03
C GLN A 176 -6.99 3.81 0.54
N GLN A 177 -7.83 4.83 0.79
CA GLN A 177 -9.22 4.82 0.35
C GLN A 177 -9.31 4.93 -1.18
N VAL A 178 -8.48 5.77 -1.79
CA VAL A 178 -8.37 5.90 -3.25
C VAL A 178 -7.93 4.57 -3.87
N LEU A 179 -6.94 3.91 -3.27
CA LEU A 179 -6.48 2.57 -3.69
C LEU A 179 -7.55 1.49 -3.52
N ASP A 180 -8.32 1.53 -2.44
CA ASP A 180 -9.45 0.63 -2.21
C ASP A 180 -10.49 0.75 -3.35
N TYR A 181 -10.84 1.98 -3.76
CA TYR A 181 -11.76 2.22 -4.87
C TYR A 181 -11.18 1.81 -6.22
N LEU A 182 -9.87 1.98 -6.41
CA LEU A 182 -9.16 1.46 -7.58
C LEU A 182 -8.98 -0.07 -7.54
N GLN A 183 -9.34 -0.73 -6.44
CA GLN A 183 -9.15 -2.17 -6.22
C GLN A 183 -7.67 -2.59 -6.34
N LEU A 184 -6.77 -1.71 -5.91
CA LEU A 184 -5.33 -1.95 -5.92
C LEU A 184 -4.88 -2.43 -4.55
N PRO A 185 -4.23 -3.61 -4.44
CA PRO A 185 -3.69 -4.07 -3.18
C PRO A 185 -2.50 -3.22 -2.75
N TYR A 186 -2.46 -2.88 -1.46
CA TYR A 186 -1.38 -2.17 -0.83
C TYR A 186 -1.08 -2.75 0.55
N GLN A 187 0.09 -2.42 1.07
CA GLN A 187 0.47 -2.70 2.45
C GLN A 187 0.66 -1.39 3.19
N THR A 188 -0.02 -1.23 4.31
CA THR A 188 0.18 -0.07 5.18
C THR A 188 1.32 -0.31 6.15
N ILE A 189 2.14 0.72 6.36
CA ILE A 189 3.33 0.65 7.21
C ILE A 189 3.43 1.92 8.09
N PRO A 190 3.74 1.80 9.38
CA PRO A 190 4.14 2.95 10.18
C PRO A 190 5.44 3.58 9.66
N CYS A 191 5.59 4.91 9.78
CA CYS A 191 6.81 5.59 9.30
C CYS A 191 8.08 5.11 10.03
N ASP A 192 7.99 4.81 11.32
CA ASP A 192 9.09 4.30 12.17
C ASP A 192 9.49 2.84 11.88
N MET A 193 8.76 2.17 10.98
CA MET A 193 9.09 0.81 10.54
C MET A 193 9.81 0.79 9.19
N VAL A 194 9.82 1.89 8.43
CA VAL A 194 10.37 1.93 7.06
C VAL A 194 11.84 1.56 7.01
N GLU A 195 12.64 2.02 7.99
CA GLU A 195 14.06 1.71 8.10
C GLU A 195 14.33 0.19 8.08
N LYS A 196 13.46 -0.57 8.75
CA LYS A 196 13.62 -2.00 9.01
C LYS A 196 13.18 -2.88 7.84
N LEU A 197 12.47 -2.32 6.87
CA LEU A 197 11.91 -3.09 5.77
C LEU A 197 12.93 -3.32 4.65
N PRO A 198 12.92 -4.50 4.00
CA PRO A 198 13.67 -4.75 2.79
C PRO A 198 12.95 -4.12 1.58
N LEU A 199 13.05 -2.80 1.44
CA LEU A 199 12.49 -2.09 0.28
C LEU A 199 13.15 -2.54 -1.03
N ARG A 200 12.35 -2.84 -2.04
CA ARG A 200 12.76 -3.35 -3.35
C ARG A 200 12.54 -2.29 -4.43
N ALA A 201 13.40 -2.25 -5.44
CA ALA A 201 13.33 -1.27 -6.52
C ALA A 201 12.02 -1.29 -7.33
N ASP A 202 11.31 -2.42 -7.36
CA ASP A 202 10.05 -2.60 -8.08
C ASP A 202 8.81 -2.07 -7.31
N GLN A 203 9.01 -1.53 -6.10
CA GLN A 203 7.93 -1.04 -5.26
C GLN A 203 7.63 0.45 -5.49
N VAL A 204 6.40 0.82 -5.14
CA VAL A 204 6.00 2.21 -4.92
C VAL A 204 5.81 2.43 -3.42
N LEU A 205 6.54 3.38 -2.85
CA LEU A 205 6.32 3.86 -1.48
C LEU A 205 5.52 5.17 -1.54
N ILE A 206 4.30 5.15 -1.02
CA ILE A 206 3.45 6.34 -0.85
C ILE A 206 3.56 6.81 0.59
N VAL A 207 3.98 8.04 0.79
CA VAL A 207 4.06 8.69 2.09
C VAL A 207 2.90 9.65 2.24
N ASN A 208 1.89 9.24 3.03
CA ASN A 208 0.80 10.16 3.39
C ASN A 208 1.32 11.26 4.32
N CYS A 209 0.75 12.45 4.17
CA CYS A 209 1.00 13.59 5.05
C CYS A 209 0.78 13.22 6.55
N PRO A 210 1.72 13.55 7.46
CA PRO A 210 2.86 14.45 7.27
C PRO A 210 4.20 13.77 6.92
N GLY A 211 4.29 12.44 6.81
CA GLY A 211 5.55 11.76 6.48
C GLY A 211 6.69 12.01 7.48
N GLN A 212 6.48 11.68 8.75
CA GLN A 212 7.49 11.88 9.79
C GLN A 212 8.40 10.65 9.92
N PHE A 213 9.65 10.81 9.48
CA PHE A 213 10.71 9.82 9.60
C PHE A 213 11.82 10.32 10.51
N ASP A 214 12.52 9.39 11.15
CA ASP A 214 13.82 9.69 11.73
C ASP A 214 14.92 9.71 10.65
N THR A 215 16.15 10.05 11.05
CA THR A 215 17.27 10.15 10.10
C THR A 215 17.53 8.85 9.35
N ALA A 216 17.38 7.70 10.01
CA ALA A 216 17.62 6.40 9.39
C ALA A 216 16.50 6.03 8.40
N GLY A 217 15.25 6.31 8.74
CA GLY A 217 14.11 6.18 7.82
C GLY A 217 14.24 7.08 6.59
N LEU A 218 14.66 8.34 6.75
CA LEU A 218 14.90 9.25 5.62
C LEU A 218 16.01 8.74 4.70
N GLU A 219 17.12 8.26 5.28
CA GLU A 219 18.20 7.68 4.50
C GLU A 219 17.75 6.43 3.75
N LYS A 220 16.93 5.58 4.41
CA LYS A 220 16.33 4.40 3.77
C LYS A 220 15.44 4.77 2.58
N VAL A 221 14.60 5.79 2.72
CA VAL A 221 13.77 6.32 1.63
C VAL A 221 14.65 6.83 0.48
N ARG A 222 15.70 7.60 0.79
CA ARG A 222 16.64 8.12 -0.20
C ARG A 222 17.33 7.00 -0.98
N LEU A 223 17.83 5.97 -0.29
CA LEU A 223 18.49 4.82 -0.90
C LEU A 223 17.53 3.96 -1.73
N PHE A 224 16.29 3.79 -1.26
CA PHE A 224 15.25 3.09 -2.02
C PHE A 224 14.97 3.75 -3.37
N VAL A 225 14.80 5.08 -3.38
CA VAL A 225 14.61 5.81 -4.64
C VAL A 225 15.88 5.76 -5.49
N ALA A 226 17.06 5.94 -4.89
CA ALA A 226 18.32 5.84 -5.62
C ALA A 226 18.49 4.50 -6.35
N GLY A 227 18.00 3.42 -5.75
CA GLY A 227 18.05 2.06 -6.29
C GLY A 227 16.91 1.67 -7.25
N GLY A 228 16.06 2.60 -7.68
CA GLY A 228 15.01 2.34 -8.68
C GLY A 228 13.58 2.50 -8.17
N GLY A 229 13.38 2.58 -6.85
CA GLY A 229 12.07 2.71 -6.24
C GLY A 229 11.33 3.99 -6.63
N THR A 230 10.00 3.93 -6.62
CA THR A 230 9.16 5.13 -6.81
C THR A 230 8.65 5.64 -5.47
N LEU A 231 8.86 6.92 -5.18
CA LEU A 231 8.34 7.61 -4.02
C LEU A 231 7.20 8.55 -4.44
N VAL A 232 6.06 8.46 -3.78
CA VAL A 232 4.95 9.41 -3.90
C VAL A 232 4.71 10.05 -2.54
N THR A 233 4.59 11.37 -2.47
CA THR A 233 4.42 12.09 -1.19
C THR A 233 3.35 13.17 -1.32
N THR A 234 2.67 13.50 -0.21
CA THR A 234 1.65 14.54 -0.18
C THR A 234 1.88 15.61 0.89
N ASP A 235 1.55 16.84 0.52
CA ASP A 235 1.54 18.06 1.32
C ASP A 235 2.77 18.27 2.24
N TRP A 236 2.63 18.19 3.57
CA TRP A 236 3.72 18.49 4.50
C TRP A 236 4.91 17.54 4.38
N ALA A 237 4.72 16.39 3.73
CA ALA A 237 5.80 15.50 3.34
C ALA A 237 6.86 16.21 2.46
N LEU A 238 6.53 17.36 1.85
CA LEU A 238 7.50 18.24 1.20
C LEU A 238 8.67 18.56 2.13
N GLN A 239 8.37 19.08 3.32
CA GLN A 239 9.39 19.57 4.24
C GLN A 239 9.99 18.46 5.09
N THR A 240 9.18 17.51 5.54
CA THR A 240 9.60 16.45 6.47
C THR A 240 10.31 15.30 5.76
N THR A 241 9.98 15.03 4.49
CA THR A 241 10.52 13.91 3.72
C THR A 241 11.32 14.38 2.50
N VAL A 242 10.69 15.08 1.56
CA VAL A 242 11.29 15.36 0.25
C VAL A 242 12.49 16.29 0.35
N GLN A 243 12.36 17.40 1.08
CA GLN A 243 13.44 18.36 1.30
C GLN A 243 14.63 17.73 2.05
N GLN A 244 14.35 16.86 3.02
CA GLN A 244 15.39 16.21 3.83
C GLN A 244 16.14 15.15 3.03
N ALA A 245 15.41 14.27 2.32
CA ALA A 245 16.00 13.16 1.57
C ALA A 245 16.62 13.61 0.23
N PHE A 246 16.11 14.69 -0.38
CA PHE A 246 16.49 15.15 -1.73
C PHE A 246 16.81 16.65 -1.76
N SER A 247 17.65 17.10 -0.84
CA SER A 247 18.06 18.50 -0.70
C SER A 247 18.49 19.16 -2.04
N GLY A 248 18.16 20.45 -2.20
CA GLY A 248 18.49 21.21 -3.39
C GLY A 248 17.65 20.90 -4.63
N THR A 249 16.48 20.26 -4.47
CA THR A 249 15.59 19.90 -5.59
C THR A 249 14.30 20.71 -5.59
N VAL A 250 13.55 20.61 -4.50
CA VAL A 250 12.33 21.37 -4.23
C VAL A 250 12.30 21.76 -2.76
N GLU A 251 11.59 22.81 -2.42
CA GLU A 251 11.38 23.23 -1.03
C GLU A 251 10.00 23.84 -0.78
N TYR A 252 9.55 23.80 0.47
CA TYR A 252 8.45 24.64 0.90
C TYR A 252 8.88 26.12 0.82
N ASN A 253 8.04 26.94 0.20
CA ASN A 253 8.34 28.34 -0.04
C ASN A 253 8.30 29.25 1.20
N GLY A 254 7.88 28.72 2.36
CA GLY A 254 7.73 29.46 3.62
C GLY A 254 6.37 30.12 3.82
N ARG A 255 5.41 29.91 2.91
CA ARG A 255 4.07 30.50 2.96
C ARG A 255 2.99 29.45 2.71
N SER A 256 2.24 29.08 3.74
CA SER A 256 1.21 28.06 3.60
C SER A 256 -0.07 28.58 2.96
N THR A 257 -0.85 27.67 2.41
CA THR A 257 -2.17 27.95 1.82
C THR A 257 -3.22 28.23 2.89
N ALA A 258 -4.27 28.97 2.52
CA ALA A 258 -5.54 28.92 3.25
C ALA A 258 -6.35 27.69 2.79
N ASP A 259 -7.50 27.48 3.43
CA ASP A 259 -8.52 26.51 3.00
C ASP A 259 -9.19 27.02 1.71
N ASP A 260 -8.72 26.54 0.56
CA ASP A 260 -9.01 27.10 -0.76
C ASP A 260 -9.21 26.02 -1.82
N VAL A 261 -10.03 26.30 -2.84
CA VAL A 261 -10.13 25.45 -4.02
C VAL A 261 -9.65 26.23 -5.23
N VAL A 262 -8.65 25.70 -5.93
CA VAL A 262 -7.99 26.36 -7.05
C VAL A 262 -8.15 25.56 -8.35
N PRO A 263 -8.38 26.21 -9.50
CA PRO A 263 -8.37 25.54 -10.79
C PRO A 263 -6.97 25.03 -11.10
N VAL A 264 -6.89 23.87 -11.73
CA VAL A 264 -5.62 23.22 -12.10
C VAL A 264 -5.47 23.11 -13.60
N SER A 265 -4.24 23.09 -14.08
CA SER A 265 -3.88 22.92 -15.48
C SER A 265 -2.74 21.91 -15.62
N TRP A 266 -2.83 21.08 -16.66
CA TRP A 266 -1.89 20.00 -16.91
C TRP A 266 -0.79 20.47 -17.85
N VAL A 267 0.46 20.37 -17.43
CA VAL A 267 1.59 20.95 -18.17
C VAL A 267 1.97 20.10 -19.39
N HIS A 268 1.85 18.79 -19.24
CA HIS A 268 2.24 17.81 -20.24
C HIS A 268 1.11 16.81 -20.49
N PRO A 269 -0.04 17.19 -21.09
CA PRO A 269 -1.23 16.33 -21.19
C PRO A 269 -0.96 14.97 -21.86
N ASP A 270 0.02 14.89 -22.75
CA ASP A 270 0.39 13.63 -23.43
C ASP A 270 1.34 12.72 -22.62
N SER A 271 1.90 13.23 -21.53
CA SER A 271 2.78 12.48 -20.62
C SER A 271 2.07 11.23 -20.09
N PRO A 272 2.78 10.09 -19.93
CA PRO A 272 2.22 8.89 -19.33
C PRO A 272 1.54 9.14 -17.97
N TYR A 273 1.99 10.15 -17.21
CA TYR A 273 1.46 10.48 -15.88
C TYR A 273 0.14 11.27 -15.93
N THR A 274 -0.05 12.12 -16.92
CA THR A 274 -1.18 13.06 -17.00
C THR A 274 -2.11 12.78 -18.18
N ARG A 275 -1.90 11.70 -18.92
CA ARG A 275 -2.83 11.30 -19.98
C ARG A 275 -4.18 10.89 -19.38
N GLY A 276 -5.25 11.48 -19.91
CA GLY A 276 -6.63 11.15 -19.55
C GLY A 276 -7.08 11.66 -18.17
N VAL A 277 -6.26 12.46 -17.48
CA VAL A 277 -6.65 13.09 -16.20
C VAL A 277 -7.62 14.27 -16.39
N GLU A 278 -7.71 14.79 -17.61
CA GLU A 278 -8.63 15.86 -18.00
C GLU A 278 -10.03 15.31 -18.25
N THR A 279 -11.05 16.04 -17.78
CA THR A 279 -12.43 15.81 -18.21
C THR A 279 -12.80 16.85 -19.28
N PRO A 280 -13.05 16.44 -20.53
CA PRO A 280 -13.33 17.37 -21.62
C PRO A 280 -14.48 18.33 -21.30
N GLY A 281 -14.24 19.64 -21.48
CA GLY A 281 -15.25 20.68 -21.24
C GLY A 281 -15.44 21.08 -19.79
N GLN A 282 -14.67 20.51 -18.84
CA GLN A 282 -14.74 20.86 -17.43
C GLN A 282 -13.44 21.51 -16.94
N THR A 283 -13.58 22.55 -16.11
CA THR A 283 -12.44 23.07 -15.33
C THR A 283 -12.27 22.22 -14.09
N ILE A 284 -11.16 21.48 -14.02
CA ILE A 284 -10.81 20.71 -12.82
C ILE A 284 -10.27 21.68 -11.77
N SER A 285 -10.73 21.55 -10.53
CA SER A 285 -10.21 22.31 -9.40
C SER A 285 -9.85 21.36 -8.27
N TRP A 286 -8.77 21.67 -7.57
CA TRP A 286 -8.26 20.87 -6.47
C TRP A 286 -8.30 21.65 -5.17
N TRP A 287 -8.55 20.92 -4.08
CA TRP A 287 -8.60 21.50 -2.74
C TRP A 287 -7.18 21.64 -2.17
N LEU A 288 -6.86 22.83 -1.70
CA LEU A 288 -5.69 23.14 -0.89
C LEU A 288 -6.18 23.24 0.55
N GLU A 289 -5.75 22.31 1.40
CA GLU A 289 -6.14 22.32 2.79
C GLU A 289 -5.51 23.54 3.50
N GLY A 290 -6.13 23.95 4.61
CA GLY A 290 -5.53 24.96 5.48
C GLY A 290 -4.13 24.52 5.90
N ALA A 291 -3.15 25.36 5.57
CA ALA A 291 -1.74 25.16 5.83
C ALA A 291 -0.98 24.19 4.91
N SER A 292 -1.45 23.88 3.69
CA SER A 292 -0.66 23.13 2.72
C SER A 292 0.58 23.88 2.22
N TYR A 293 1.59 23.16 1.72
CA TYR A 293 2.93 23.68 1.42
C TYR A 293 3.17 23.86 -0.09
N PRO A 294 3.15 25.11 -0.61
CA PRO A 294 3.50 25.39 -2.01
C PRO A 294 4.95 25.03 -2.32
N ILE A 295 5.15 24.47 -3.53
CA ILE A 295 6.41 23.88 -3.97
C ILE A 295 7.25 24.91 -4.71
N ARG A 296 8.36 25.33 -4.11
CA ARG A 296 9.41 26.06 -4.81
C ARG A 296 10.36 25.09 -5.48
N ILE A 297 10.64 25.30 -6.75
CA ILE A 297 11.59 24.49 -7.51
C ILE A 297 12.99 25.11 -7.41
N LEU A 298 13.97 24.31 -7.03
CA LEU A 298 15.37 24.74 -6.87
C LEU A 298 16.29 24.20 -7.98
N ASN A 299 15.77 23.30 -8.82
CA ASN A 299 16.55 22.54 -9.78
C ASN A 299 15.78 22.32 -11.08
N ASP A 300 16.45 22.47 -12.22
CA ASP A 300 15.88 22.35 -13.56
C ASP A 300 15.47 20.91 -13.94
N ARG A 301 15.99 19.90 -13.22
CA ARG A 301 15.59 18.49 -13.37
C ARG A 301 14.17 18.18 -12.88
N VAL A 302 13.51 19.15 -12.26
CA VAL A 302 12.13 18.99 -11.76
C VAL A 302 11.15 19.29 -12.86
N THR A 303 10.30 18.30 -13.16
CA THR A 303 9.20 18.43 -14.11
C THR A 303 7.92 18.76 -13.37
N VAL A 304 7.28 19.87 -13.72
CA VAL A 304 5.93 20.20 -13.26
C VAL A 304 4.91 19.40 -14.08
N LEU A 305 4.06 18.63 -13.42
CA LEU A 305 2.97 17.88 -14.06
C LEU A 305 1.66 18.66 -14.01
N VAL A 306 1.39 19.33 -12.88
CA VAL A 306 0.17 20.09 -12.62
C VAL A 306 0.54 21.44 -12.03
N ARG A 307 -0.10 22.51 -12.55
CA ARG A 307 0.05 23.88 -12.05
C ARG A 307 -1.29 24.51 -11.70
N SER A 308 -1.26 25.59 -10.92
CA SER A 308 -2.38 26.51 -10.75
C SER A 308 -1.90 27.95 -10.73
N ASP A 309 -2.25 28.71 -11.76
CA ASP A 309 -1.97 30.15 -11.83
C ASP A 309 -2.56 30.91 -10.63
N GLU A 310 -3.70 30.43 -10.11
CA GLU A 310 -4.35 31.02 -8.96
C GLU A 310 -3.56 30.78 -7.67
N MET A 311 -3.05 29.57 -7.47
CA MET A 311 -2.14 29.27 -6.36
C MET A 311 -0.86 30.12 -6.45
N GLY A 312 -0.29 30.27 -7.65
CA GLY A 312 0.88 31.13 -7.89
C GLY A 312 0.62 32.58 -7.48
N LYS A 313 -0.51 33.16 -7.90
CA LYS A 313 -0.90 34.53 -7.53
C LYS A 313 -1.14 34.69 -6.03
N ARG A 314 -1.80 33.72 -5.39
CA ARG A 314 -2.18 33.80 -3.98
C ARG A 314 -1.02 33.51 -3.04
N TYR A 315 -0.19 32.53 -3.36
CA TYR A 315 0.78 31.91 -2.43
C TYR A 315 2.24 31.96 -2.91
N GLY A 316 2.49 32.39 -4.15
CA GLY A 316 3.83 32.68 -4.67
C GLY A 316 4.46 31.58 -5.52
N GLU A 317 3.95 30.34 -5.44
CA GLU A 317 4.39 29.22 -6.28
C GLU A 317 3.16 28.59 -6.95
N ASP A 318 3.24 28.30 -8.24
CA ASP A 318 2.20 27.68 -9.04
C ASP A 318 2.30 26.14 -9.22
N PRO A 319 3.40 25.41 -8.93
CA PRO A 319 3.42 23.96 -9.09
C PRO A 319 2.61 23.26 -8.01
N LEU A 320 1.61 22.45 -8.41
CA LEU A 320 0.85 21.57 -7.50
C LEU A 320 1.39 20.15 -7.46
N VAL A 321 1.86 19.64 -8.60
CA VAL A 321 2.41 18.29 -8.70
C VAL A 321 3.70 18.36 -9.48
N VAL A 322 4.75 17.83 -8.88
CA VAL A 322 6.08 17.78 -9.48
C VAL A 322 6.62 16.36 -9.47
N THR A 323 7.53 16.08 -10.39
CA THR A 323 8.31 14.85 -10.40
C THR A 323 9.76 15.11 -10.78
N PHE A 324 10.68 14.29 -10.26
CA PHE A 324 12.08 14.31 -10.64
C PHE A 324 12.72 12.93 -10.46
N GLY A 325 13.78 12.66 -11.22
CA GLY A 325 14.61 11.46 -11.05
C GLY A 325 15.64 11.62 -9.93
N TYR A 326 15.93 10.52 -9.25
CA TYR A 326 17.04 10.43 -8.30
C TYR A 326 17.64 9.03 -8.32
N GLY A 327 18.91 8.91 -8.72
CA GLY A 327 19.50 7.61 -9.07
C GLY A 327 18.71 6.95 -10.20
N GLU A 328 18.31 5.69 -9.99
CA GLU A 328 17.51 4.92 -10.95
C GLU A 328 16.00 5.10 -10.76
N GLY A 329 15.56 5.69 -9.64
CA GLY A 329 14.16 5.84 -9.29
C GLY A 329 13.59 7.23 -9.53
N ARG A 330 12.38 7.45 -9.00
CA ARG A 330 11.61 8.67 -9.24
C ARG A 330 10.86 9.12 -8.00
N VAL A 331 10.77 10.44 -7.83
CA VAL A 331 9.97 11.09 -6.78
C VAL A 331 8.80 11.83 -7.43
N PHE A 332 7.62 11.70 -6.82
CA PHE A 332 6.44 12.51 -7.07
C PHE A 332 6.05 13.21 -5.78
N HIS A 333 5.72 14.48 -5.89
CA HIS A 333 5.23 15.25 -4.75
C HIS A 333 4.03 16.10 -5.16
N LEU A 334 3.00 16.09 -4.32
CA LEU A 334 1.75 16.81 -4.51
C LEU A 334 1.51 17.76 -3.32
N THR A 335 1.21 19.03 -3.57
CA THR A 335 0.82 19.98 -2.50
C THR A 335 -0.51 19.61 -1.84
N SER A 336 -1.37 18.88 -2.55
CA SER A 336 -2.70 18.48 -2.07
C SER A 336 -2.74 17.00 -1.66
N HIS A 337 -3.77 16.62 -0.92
CA HIS A 337 -4.05 15.26 -0.49
C HIS A 337 -4.83 14.48 -1.56
N TYR A 338 -4.50 13.22 -1.77
CA TYR A 338 -5.16 12.43 -2.81
C TYR A 338 -6.64 12.23 -2.53
N TYR A 339 -7.03 11.89 -1.30
CA TYR A 339 -8.42 11.56 -0.98
C TYR A 339 -9.29 12.81 -0.76
N LEU A 340 -8.71 13.85 -0.16
CA LEU A 340 -9.42 15.05 0.24
C LEU A 340 -9.48 16.08 -0.91
N GLN A 341 -10.02 15.69 -2.07
CA GLN A 341 -10.29 16.67 -3.13
C GLN A 341 -11.66 17.30 -2.91
N ARG A 342 -11.81 18.61 -3.16
CA ARG A 342 -13.11 19.33 -3.12
C ARG A 342 -13.18 20.32 -4.28
N SER A 343 -14.39 20.74 -4.65
CA SER A 343 -14.61 21.67 -5.76
C SER A 343 -15.15 23.03 -5.27
N GLN A 344 -15.01 24.08 -6.10
CA GLN A 344 -15.61 25.37 -5.79
C GLN A 344 -17.14 25.23 -5.81
N GLY A 345 -17.78 25.39 -4.65
CA GLY A 345 -19.24 25.30 -4.55
C GLY A 345 -19.78 24.65 -3.27
N ASP A 346 -18.94 24.06 -2.42
CA ASP A 346 -19.40 23.40 -1.17
C ASP A 346 -20.14 24.34 -0.19
N LYS A 347 -19.96 25.67 -0.32
CA LYS A 347 -20.72 26.67 0.44
C LYS A 347 -21.99 27.19 -0.28
N THR A 348 -22.22 26.85 -1.55
CA THR A 348 -23.27 27.47 -2.42
C THR A 348 -23.91 26.55 -3.48
N ALA A 349 -23.79 25.22 -3.42
CA ALA A 349 -24.16 24.32 -4.52
C ALA A 349 -25.65 24.44 -4.98
N LYS A 350 -25.84 24.80 -6.26
CA LYS A 350 -27.15 24.91 -6.95
C LYS A 350 -27.45 23.78 -7.96
N ALA A 351 -26.61 22.77 -8.07
CA ALA A 351 -26.90 21.58 -8.88
C ALA A 351 -26.28 20.35 -8.21
N VAL A 352 -26.95 19.89 -7.16
CA VAL A 352 -26.66 18.62 -6.51
C VAL A 352 -27.49 17.56 -7.22
N ASP A 353 -26.87 16.48 -7.70
CA ASP A 353 -27.63 15.32 -8.16
C ASP A 353 -28.41 14.75 -6.97
N LYS A 354 -29.75 14.76 -7.07
CA LYS A 354 -30.65 14.35 -5.97
C LYS A 354 -30.49 12.87 -5.59
N ALA A 355 -29.91 12.04 -6.47
CA ALA A 355 -29.67 10.63 -6.19
C ALA A 355 -28.39 10.38 -5.37
N THR A 356 -27.35 11.20 -5.56
CA THR A 356 -26.01 10.98 -4.98
C THR A 356 -25.59 12.04 -3.97
N GLY A 357 -26.25 13.21 -3.96
CA GLY A 357 -25.87 14.34 -3.09
C GLY A 357 -24.61 15.06 -3.55
N MET A 358 -24.10 14.77 -4.76
CA MET A 358 -22.79 15.21 -5.24
C MET A 358 -22.89 16.22 -6.40
N SER A 359 -21.89 17.10 -6.49
CA SER A 359 -21.68 17.98 -7.66
C SER A 359 -20.80 17.33 -8.74
N GLU A 360 -21.06 17.66 -10.01
CA GLU A 360 -20.23 17.24 -11.15
C GLU A 360 -18.75 17.61 -10.96
N ALA A 361 -18.48 18.76 -10.33
CA ALA A 361 -17.14 19.24 -10.06
C ALA A 361 -16.40 18.41 -8.98
N GLN A 362 -17.10 17.88 -7.96
CA GLN A 362 -16.52 16.94 -6.99
C GLN A 362 -16.13 15.62 -7.66
N ALA A 363 -17.01 15.09 -8.53
CA ALA A 363 -16.70 13.91 -9.33
C ALA A 363 -15.47 14.14 -10.23
N ALA A 364 -15.39 15.30 -10.89
CA ALA A 364 -14.26 15.64 -11.75
C ALA A 364 -12.93 15.72 -10.97
N ALA A 365 -12.95 16.31 -9.78
CA ALA A 365 -11.78 16.38 -8.91
C ALA A 365 -11.33 14.98 -8.42
N ALA A 366 -12.28 14.15 -7.96
CA ALA A 366 -12.02 12.76 -7.57
C ALA A 366 -11.47 11.94 -8.74
N TYR A 367 -12.09 12.02 -9.92
CA TYR A 367 -11.64 11.35 -11.13
C TYR A 367 -10.19 11.73 -11.48
N SER A 368 -9.89 13.03 -11.53
CA SER A 368 -8.56 13.52 -11.92
C SER A 368 -7.45 13.08 -10.96
N SER A 369 -7.71 13.07 -9.64
CA SER A 369 -6.75 12.61 -8.63
C SER A 369 -6.54 11.10 -8.67
N MET A 370 -7.62 10.31 -8.80
CA MET A 370 -7.57 8.86 -9.00
C MET A 370 -6.79 8.50 -10.26
N ARG A 371 -7.08 9.18 -11.36
CA ARG A 371 -6.44 8.93 -12.65
C ARG A 371 -4.94 9.24 -12.60
N LEU A 372 -4.55 10.34 -11.97
CA LEU A 372 -3.15 10.68 -11.79
C LEU A 372 -2.42 9.61 -10.95
N LEU A 373 -2.99 9.22 -9.80
CA LEU A 373 -2.39 8.16 -8.97
C LEU A 373 -2.24 6.86 -9.75
N ALA A 374 -3.30 6.44 -10.43
CA ALA A 374 -3.28 5.24 -11.25
C ALA A 374 -2.16 5.31 -12.30
N ASN A 375 -2.09 6.40 -13.08
CA ASN A 375 -1.06 6.59 -14.10
C ASN A 375 0.37 6.50 -13.50
N ILE A 376 0.61 7.11 -12.34
CA ILE A 376 1.90 7.00 -11.63
C ILE A 376 2.23 5.54 -11.31
N LEU A 377 1.29 4.81 -10.71
CA LEU A 377 1.50 3.42 -10.31
C LEU A 377 1.80 2.55 -11.54
N TYR A 378 0.99 2.66 -12.59
CA TYR A 378 1.15 1.87 -13.81
C TYR A 378 2.46 2.15 -14.54
N GLU A 379 2.83 3.42 -14.66
CA GLU A 379 4.08 3.78 -15.30
C GLU A 379 5.30 3.34 -14.48
N SER A 380 5.21 3.40 -13.15
CA SER A 380 6.27 2.90 -12.26
C SER A 380 6.52 1.41 -12.48
N ARG A 381 5.44 0.62 -12.54
CA ARG A 381 5.52 -0.81 -12.85
C ARG A 381 6.09 -1.09 -14.24
N ARG A 382 5.62 -0.35 -15.25
CA ARG A 382 6.06 -0.51 -16.65
C ARG A 382 7.57 -0.29 -16.79
N LEU A 383 8.11 0.70 -16.07
CA LEU A 383 9.55 0.99 -16.10
C LEU A 383 10.41 -0.06 -15.40
N CYS A 384 9.84 -0.79 -14.44
CA CYS A 384 10.51 -1.92 -13.78
C CYS A 384 10.50 -3.21 -14.62
N GLY A 385 9.82 -3.22 -15.77
CA GLY A 385 9.75 -4.38 -16.66
C GLY A 385 8.89 -5.53 -16.13
N VAL A 386 7.91 -5.23 -15.27
CA VAL A 386 7.04 -6.21 -14.57
C VAL A 386 5.64 -6.29 -15.16
#